data_AF-A0A9W8ZQ69-F1
#
_entry.id   AF-A0A9W8ZQ69-F1
#
_cell.length_a   1.000
_cell.length_b   1.000
_cell.length_c   1.000
_cell.angle_alpha   90.00
_cell.angle_beta   90.00
_cell.angle_gamma   90.00
#
_symmetry.space_group_name_H-M   'P 1'
#
loop_
_entity.id
_entity.type
_entity.pdbx_description
1 polymer ?
#
loop_
_entity_poly.entity_id
_entity_poly.type
_entity_poly.pdbx_seq_one_letter_code
_entity_poly.pdbx_strand_id
1 'polypeptide(L)'
;MYFSVASLTIGLATACIVNAIPVANPNILTAPDPVNGSLVPRDGPELAWSYDISPNTKPVAGDQQKAKASTKTLVNSLLESDGNPHLESTSPVFVGDPDHFFIKISSAARLGYDLTVQHIDGVMERVKKSMEKDIQEKVDTSNKTRDVLRDRREYDKKTKKMVIKTMAFRHYLRIPIGEHRRSLIDMVTSNHKLAVERLRWAERNRPMVQHDKRLCRMCREKVEDGAHVLFECSNSCKVIQLRKAFMQRVIQEIPHFARHYGDGWELFRELLADKRVVGLLAKYVHEVLEVFYAVEIYRLE
;
A
#
# COMPACT_ATOMS: atom_id res chain seq x y z
N MET A 1 19.65 -24.34 -63.28
CA MET A 1 19.82 -24.43 -61.81
C MET A 1 19.67 -23.02 -61.27
N TYR A 2 18.65 -22.79 -60.45
CA TYR A 2 18.23 -21.48 -59.98
C TYR A 2 19.17 -20.94 -58.89
N PHE A 3 19.59 -19.68 -59.03
CA PHE A 3 20.18 -18.89 -57.94
C PHE A 3 19.05 -18.49 -56.96
N SER A 4 19.23 -18.80 -55.67
CA SER A 4 18.38 -18.28 -54.60
C SER A 4 19.28 -17.71 -53.50
N VAL A 5 19.18 -16.39 -53.32
CA VAL A 5 19.77 -15.60 -52.25
C VAL A 5 18.59 -14.97 -51.50
N ALA A 6 18.39 -15.36 -50.25
CA ALA A 6 17.56 -14.66 -49.26
C ALA A 6 17.97 -15.21 -47.88
N SER A 7 18.73 -14.47 -47.08
CA SER A 7 18.29 -13.39 -46.16
C SER A 7 18.44 -13.87 -44.72
N LEU A 8 19.60 -13.57 -44.16
CA LEU A 8 19.94 -13.69 -42.73
C LEU A 8 19.27 -12.52 -41.99
N THR A 9 18.24 -12.78 -41.20
CA THR A 9 17.71 -11.80 -40.24
C THR A 9 18.44 -11.96 -38.91
N ILE A 10 19.40 -11.06 -38.68
CA ILE A 10 20.04 -10.88 -37.38
C ILE A 10 19.05 -10.12 -36.49
N GLY A 11 18.46 -10.84 -35.53
CA GLY A 11 17.74 -10.22 -34.41
C GLY A 11 18.73 -9.49 -33.51
N LEU A 12 18.69 -8.16 -33.54
CA LEU A 12 19.40 -7.29 -32.60
C LEU A 12 18.85 -7.47 -31.19
N ALA A 13 19.44 -8.37 -30.42
CA ALA A 13 19.37 -8.34 -28.97
C ALA A 13 20.26 -7.19 -28.48
N THR A 14 19.66 -6.05 -28.15
CA THR A 14 20.34 -4.99 -27.39
C THR A 14 20.73 -5.52 -26.02
N ALA A 15 21.97 -6.00 -25.91
CA ALA A 15 22.61 -6.30 -24.65
C ALA A 15 22.73 -5.01 -23.83
N CYS A 16 21.94 -4.88 -22.76
CA CYS A 16 22.25 -3.89 -21.72
C CYS A 16 23.53 -4.37 -21.03
N ILE A 17 24.66 -3.73 -21.36
CA ILE A 17 25.95 -3.99 -20.71
C ILE A 17 25.79 -3.70 -19.21
N VAL A 18 25.88 -4.77 -18.43
CA VAL A 18 25.76 -4.75 -16.97
C VAL A 18 27.10 -4.28 -16.40
N ASN A 19 27.19 -3.01 -15.99
CA ASN A 19 28.17 -2.63 -14.98
C ASN A 19 27.63 -3.08 -13.63
N ALA A 20 28.06 -4.27 -13.20
CA ALA A 20 27.83 -4.80 -11.88
C ALA A 20 28.37 -3.81 -10.84
N ILE A 21 27.49 -3.33 -9.96
CA ILE A 21 27.91 -2.79 -8.67
C ILE A 21 28.32 -4.01 -7.84
N PRO A 22 29.51 -4.05 -7.22
CA PRO A 22 29.93 -5.19 -6.45
C PRO A 22 29.00 -5.34 -5.24
N VAL A 23 28.25 -6.45 -5.21
CA VAL A 23 27.63 -6.95 -3.98
C VAL A 23 28.78 -7.38 -3.09
N ALA A 24 28.94 -6.69 -1.95
CA ALA A 24 30.01 -6.97 -1.00
C ALA A 24 29.90 -8.41 -0.46
N ASN A 25 31.04 -9.09 -0.50
CA ASN A 25 31.30 -10.43 0.01
C ASN A 25 30.94 -10.56 1.51
N PRO A 26 30.15 -11.57 1.95
CA PRO A 26 29.88 -11.79 3.35
C PRO A 26 30.90 -12.78 3.91
N ASN A 27 32.06 -12.30 4.41
CA ASN A 27 32.81 -13.00 5.44
C ASN A 27 33.96 -12.16 6.01
N ILE A 28 34.06 -12.16 7.35
CA ILE A 28 35.20 -11.80 8.21
C ILE A 28 35.34 -10.31 8.58
N LEU A 29 34.75 -9.90 9.72
CA LEU A 29 35.47 -9.37 10.91
C LEU A 29 34.50 -8.84 12.00
N THR A 30 34.53 -9.54 13.13
CA THR A 30 34.30 -9.12 14.53
C THR A 30 33.58 -7.78 14.81
N ALA A 31 32.45 -7.88 15.51
CA ALA A 31 31.68 -6.78 16.07
C ALA A 31 32.46 -5.96 17.12
N PRO A 32 32.26 -4.63 17.15
CA PRO A 32 32.27 -3.85 18.39
C PRO A 32 30.84 -3.44 18.79
N ASP A 33 30.67 -3.26 20.10
CA ASP A 33 29.43 -3.03 20.86
C ASP A 33 28.49 -1.90 20.36
N PRO A 34 27.17 -1.97 20.66
CA PRO A 34 26.19 -1.01 20.19
C PRO A 34 26.28 0.33 20.95
N VAL A 35 26.74 1.37 20.27
CA VAL A 35 26.59 2.75 20.74
C VAL A 35 25.16 3.22 20.46
N ASN A 36 24.47 3.53 21.55
CA ASN A 36 23.14 4.13 21.64
C ASN A 36 23.05 5.44 20.82
N GLY A 37 22.55 5.36 19.59
CA GLY A 37 22.29 6.52 18.72
C GLY A 37 20.80 6.85 18.67
N SER A 38 20.35 7.73 19.57
CA SER A 38 18.99 8.28 19.55
C SER A 38 18.75 9.10 18.27
N LEU A 39 17.92 8.59 17.36
CA LEU A 39 17.42 9.33 16.20
C LEU A 39 16.37 10.35 16.67
N VAL A 40 16.81 11.58 16.90
CA VAL A 40 15.92 12.74 17.09
C VAL A 40 15.54 13.31 15.72
N PRO A 41 14.26 13.51 15.39
CA PRO A 41 13.89 14.23 14.18
C PRO A 41 14.22 15.71 14.34
N ARG A 42 15.05 16.23 13.43
CA ARG A 42 15.22 17.68 13.25
C ARG A 42 14.06 18.17 12.38
N ASP A 43 13.25 19.06 12.93
CA ASP A 43 12.28 19.85 12.19
C ASP A 43 13.04 20.72 11.17
N GLY A 44 13.10 20.25 9.92
CA GLY A 44 13.54 21.05 8.78
C GLY A 44 12.39 21.94 8.27
N PRO A 45 12.70 23.09 7.65
CA PRO A 45 11.68 24.06 7.26
C PRO A 45 10.72 23.46 6.24
N GLU A 46 9.45 23.79 6.44
CA GLU A 46 8.32 23.45 5.58
C GLU A 46 8.52 24.11 4.20
N LEU A 47 9.15 23.38 3.27
CA LEU A 47 9.27 23.80 1.88
C LEU A 47 7.90 23.68 1.21
N ALA A 48 7.24 24.83 1.06
CA ALA A 48 6.08 25.00 0.21
C ALA A 48 6.45 24.66 -1.24
N TRP A 49 5.84 23.60 -1.78
CA TRP A 49 5.92 23.30 -3.20
C TRP A 49 5.04 24.31 -3.94
N SER A 50 5.63 25.37 -4.51
CA SER A 50 4.94 26.25 -5.45
C SER A 50 4.96 25.60 -6.84
N TYR A 51 3.81 25.09 -7.28
CA TYR A 51 3.55 24.86 -8.70
C TYR A 51 2.55 25.93 -9.16
N ASP A 52 2.92 26.65 -10.21
CA ASP A 52 2.05 27.60 -10.92
C ASP A 52 0.85 26.85 -11.50
N ILE A 53 -0.32 27.05 -10.89
CA ILE A 53 -1.60 26.67 -11.46
C ILE A 53 -2.22 27.94 -12.03
N SER A 54 -2.17 28.08 -13.35
CA SER A 54 -2.94 29.11 -14.07
C SER A 54 -4.45 28.82 -13.90
N PRO A 55 -5.26 29.74 -13.33
CA PRO A 55 -6.67 29.49 -13.13
C PRO A 55 -7.47 30.01 -14.33
N ASN A 56 -8.03 29.10 -15.14
CA ASN A 56 -9.10 29.51 -16.04
C ASN A 56 -10.15 28.41 -16.19
N THR A 57 -11.20 28.49 -15.39
CA THR A 57 -12.61 28.35 -15.78
C THR A 57 -13.49 28.62 -14.54
N LYS A 58 -14.28 29.70 -14.58
CA LYS A 58 -15.34 29.97 -13.60
C LYS A 58 -16.50 28.98 -13.78
N PRO A 59 -17.16 28.50 -12.72
CA PRO A 59 -18.43 27.79 -12.85
C PRO A 59 -19.59 28.78 -13.00
N VAL A 60 -20.48 28.49 -13.96
CA VAL A 60 -21.76 29.17 -14.15
C VAL A 60 -22.73 28.73 -13.05
N ALA A 61 -23.42 29.71 -12.46
CA ALA A 61 -24.42 29.52 -11.43
C ALA A 61 -25.75 29.00 -12.00
N GLY A 62 -26.32 27.95 -11.40
CA GLY A 62 -27.68 27.48 -11.66
C GLY A 62 -27.98 26.18 -10.91
N ASP A 63 -29.14 26.14 -10.26
CA ASP A 63 -29.80 24.94 -9.68
C ASP A 63 -29.33 24.40 -8.32
N GLN A 64 -29.70 25.11 -7.24
CA GLN A 64 -29.69 24.58 -5.86
C GLN A 64 -31.08 24.45 -5.20
N GLN A 65 -32.20 24.52 -5.94
CA GLN A 65 -33.53 24.61 -5.31
C GLN A 65 -34.52 23.46 -5.56
N LYS A 66 -34.09 22.29 -6.09
CA LYS A 66 -34.99 21.13 -6.29
C LYS A 66 -34.65 19.83 -5.53
N ALA A 67 -33.63 19.81 -4.66
CA ALA A 67 -33.18 18.58 -3.98
C ALA A 67 -33.61 18.43 -2.51
N LYS A 68 -34.65 19.13 -2.03
CA LYS A 68 -35.08 19.08 -0.61
C LYS A 68 -36.49 18.49 -0.35
N ALA A 69 -37.18 18.00 -1.39
CA ALA A 69 -38.54 17.47 -1.25
C ALA A 69 -38.70 15.95 -1.47
N SER A 70 -37.61 15.20 -1.69
CA SER A 70 -37.69 13.75 -2.04
C SER A 70 -37.13 12.78 -0.99
N THR A 71 -36.56 13.26 0.11
CA THR A 71 -35.92 12.41 1.13
C THR A 71 -36.82 12.05 2.31
N LYS A 72 -38.02 12.63 2.43
CA LYS A 72 -38.96 12.33 3.53
C LYS A 72 -39.95 11.20 3.25
N THR A 73 -40.11 10.78 1.99
CA THR A 73 -41.11 9.75 1.61
C THR A 73 -40.52 8.34 1.49
N LEU A 74 -39.19 8.20 1.47
CA LEU A 74 -38.49 6.93 1.27
C LEU A 74 -38.11 6.19 2.56
N VAL A 75 -38.24 6.85 3.73
CA VAL A 75 -37.90 6.25 5.03
C VAL A 75 -39.08 5.47 5.64
N ASN A 76 -40.32 5.76 5.23
CA ASN A 76 -41.50 5.11 5.79
C ASN A 76 -41.91 3.81 5.07
N SER A 77 -41.33 3.49 3.92
CA SER A 77 -41.64 2.27 3.15
C SER A 77 -40.72 1.08 3.45
N LEU A 78 -39.77 1.21 4.38
CA LEU A 78 -38.79 0.17 4.74
C LEU A 78 -39.06 -0.54 6.07
N LEU A 79 -40.20 -0.27 6.72
CA LEU A 79 -40.57 -0.86 8.01
C LEU A 79 -41.74 -1.86 7.96
N GLU A 80 -42.24 -2.23 6.78
CA GLU A 80 -43.31 -3.23 6.65
C GLU A 80 -42.97 -4.26 5.57
N SER A 81 -42.21 -5.30 5.94
CA SER A 81 -42.35 -6.65 5.36
C SER A 81 -41.51 -7.66 6.14
N ASP A 82 -42.15 -8.39 7.04
CA ASP A 82 -41.62 -9.63 7.62
C ASP A 82 -41.74 -10.81 6.63
N GLY A 83 -40.73 -11.68 6.62
CA GLY A 83 -40.91 -13.12 6.41
C GLY A 83 -40.28 -13.75 5.17
N ASN A 84 -39.05 -14.29 5.31
CA ASN A 84 -38.72 -15.68 4.93
C ASN A 84 -37.31 -16.09 5.42
N PRO A 85 -37.12 -17.20 6.17
CA PRO A 85 -35.81 -17.70 6.55
C PRO A 85 -35.38 -18.84 5.60
N HIS A 86 -34.33 -18.65 4.82
CA HIS A 86 -33.39 -19.69 4.37
C HIS A 86 -32.43 -19.12 3.32
N LEU A 87 -31.14 -19.02 3.66
CA LEU A 87 -29.97 -19.39 2.83
C LEU A 87 -28.69 -18.93 3.54
N GLU A 88 -28.04 -19.88 4.20
CA GLU A 88 -26.65 -19.76 4.63
C GLU A 88 -25.76 -19.68 3.38
N SER A 89 -25.01 -18.58 3.25
CA SER A 89 -23.91 -18.48 2.30
C SER A 89 -22.69 -17.97 3.05
N THR A 90 -21.76 -18.90 3.30
CA THR A 90 -20.44 -18.66 3.88
C THR A 90 -19.54 -18.01 2.84
N SER A 91 -19.37 -16.69 2.93
CA SER A 91 -18.32 -15.97 2.20
C SER A 91 -17.76 -14.87 3.11
N PRO A 92 -16.43 -14.70 3.19
CA PRO A 92 -15.82 -13.72 4.07
C PRO A 92 -16.01 -12.32 3.49
N VAL A 93 -16.94 -11.56 4.08
CA VAL A 93 -17.22 -10.17 3.71
C VAL A 93 -16.05 -9.28 4.16
N PHE A 94 -15.44 -8.61 3.19
CA PHE A 94 -14.34 -7.67 3.39
C PHE A 94 -14.85 -6.35 4.00
N VAL A 95 -13.97 -5.75 4.81
CA VAL A 95 -13.98 -4.39 5.37
C VAL A 95 -15.03 -3.45 4.74
N GLY A 96 -16.17 -3.30 5.41
CA GLY A 96 -17.21 -2.39 4.94
C GLY A 96 -18.61 -2.66 5.47
N ASP A 97 -18.82 -3.73 6.23
CA ASP A 97 -20.13 -4.03 6.81
C ASP A 97 -20.27 -3.38 8.21
N PRO A 98 -20.91 -2.19 8.33
CA PRO A 98 -21.24 -1.63 9.64
C PRO A 98 -22.18 -2.54 10.43
N ASP A 99 -22.98 -3.37 9.76
CA ASP A 99 -24.01 -4.18 10.43
C ASP A 99 -23.37 -5.27 11.29
N HIS A 100 -22.24 -5.85 10.88
CA HIS A 100 -21.49 -6.79 11.73
C HIS A 100 -20.91 -6.11 13.00
N PHE A 101 -20.64 -4.80 12.98
CA PHE A 101 -20.21 -4.07 14.18
C PHE A 101 -21.42 -3.76 15.08
N PHE A 102 -22.57 -3.42 14.49
CA PHE A 102 -23.80 -3.14 15.22
C PHE A 102 -24.48 -4.40 15.79
N ILE A 103 -24.32 -5.57 15.17
CA ILE A 103 -24.86 -6.86 15.69
C ILE A 103 -24.20 -7.27 17.01
N LYS A 104 -22.93 -6.90 17.26
CA LYS A 104 -22.29 -7.09 18.58
C LYS A 104 -22.74 -6.07 19.63
N ILE A 105 -23.37 -4.97 19.21
CA ILE A 105 -23.95 -3.94 20.09
C ILE A 105 -25.46 -4.17 20.27
N SER A 106 -26.10 -5.02 19.45
CA SER A 106 -27.52 -5.35 19.55
C SER A 106 -27.79 -6.45 20.60
N SER A 107 -27.50 -6.12 21.85
CA SER A 107 -28.48 -6.37 22.89
C SER A 107 -28.88 -5.00 23.34
N ALA A 108 -30.17 -4.67 23.21
CA ALA A 108 -30.73 -3.41 23.69
C ALA A 108 -30.48 -3.32 25.19
N ALA A 109 -29.31 -2.81 25.57
CA ALA A 109 -29.07 -2.23 26.86
C ALA A 109 -30.01 -1.03 26.91
N ARG A 110 -31.22 -1.25 27.40
CA ARG A 110 -31.95 -0.21 28.11
C ARG A 110 -30.98 0.24 29.20
N LEU A 111 -30.17 1.24 28.90
CA LEU A 111 -29.32 1.90 29.88
C LEU A 111 -30.32 2.58 30.83
N GLY A 112 -30.78 1.85 31.84
CA GLY A 112 -31.69 2.31 32.88
C GLY A 112 -31.00 3.28 33.85
N TYR A 113 -30.22 4.20 33.28
CA TYR A 113 -29.39 5.17 33.98
C TYR A 113 -29.74 6.54 33.44
N ASP A 114 -29.83 7.54 34.31
CA ASP A 114 -29.81 8.94 33.90
C ASP A 114 -28.54 9.17 33.07
N LEU A 115 -28.72 9.44 31.78
CA LEU A 115 -27.65 9.67 30.82
C LEU A 115 -26.93 10.98 31.17
N THR A 116 -25.95 10.89 32.05
CA THR A 116 -25.03 11.99 32.32
C THR A 116 -24.02 12.13 31.18
N VAL A 117 -23.53 13.34 30.96
CA VAL A 117 -22.46 13.62 29.97
C VAL A 117 -21.24 12.71 30.21
N GLN A 118 -20.89 12.47 31.48
CA GLN A 118 -19.79 11.58 31.86
C GLN A 118 -20.02 10.13 31.42
N HIS A 119 -21.26 9.65 31.44
CA HIS A 119 -21.59 8.30 30.97
C HIS A 119 -21.42 8.19 29.45
N ILE A 120 -21.86 9.21 28.70
CA ILE A 120 -21.69 9.28 27.24
C ILE A 120 -20.21 9.31 26.87
N ASP A 121 -19.42 10.18 27.51
CA ASP A 121 -17.97 10.25 27.29
C ASP A 121 -17.28 8.91 27.59
N GLY A 122 -17.71 8.24 28.67
CA GLY A 122 -17.24 6.92 29.04
C GLY A 122 -17.57 5.85 27.99
N VAL A 123 -18.77 5.87 27.41
CA VAL A 123 -19.16 4.97 26.32
C VAL A 123 -18.33 5.27 25.07
N MET A 124 -18.19 6.54 24.68
CA MET A 124 -17.41 6.94 23.50
C MET A 124 -15.96 6.46 23.58
N GLU A 125 -15.32 6.62 24.74
CA GLU A 125 -13.94 6.16 24.94
C GLU A 125 -13.83 4.63 24.92
N ARG A 126 -14.82 3.91 25.46
CA ARG A 126 -14.87 2.43 25.38
C ARG A 126 -15.01 1.95 23.93
N VAL A 127 -15.90 2.57 23.15
CA VAL A 127 -16.11 2.24 21.73
C VAL A 127 -14.82 2.50 20.94
N LYS A 128 -14.19 3.65 21.15
CA LYS A 128 -12.92 4.00 20.50
C LYS A 128 -11.82 3.00 20.80
N LYS A 129 -11.60 2.64 22.08
CA LYS A 129 -10.61 1.62 22.48
C LYS A 129 -10.92 0.24 21.90
N SER A 130 -12.20 -0.15 21.88
CA SER A 130 -12.63 -1.41 21.29
C SER A 130 -12.34 -1.46 19.78
N MET A 131 -12.62 -0.37 19.07
CA MET A 131 -12.32 -0.24 17.64
C MET A 131 -10.81 -0.28 17.36
N GLU A 132 -10.01 0.49 18.11
CA GLU A 132 -8.55 0.49 17.96
C GLU A 132 -7.97 -0.93 18.15
N LYS A 133 -8.47 -1.67 19.14
CA LYS A 133 -8.09 -3.06 19.39
C LYS A 133 -8.50 -4.00 18.25
N ASP A 134 -9.74 -3.93 17.78
CA ASP A 134 -10.24 -4.78 16.69
C ASP A 134 -9.45 -4.56 15.38
N ILE A 135 -9.15 -3.32 15.04
CA ILE A 135 -8.36 -3.01 13.83
C ILE A 135 -6.92 -3.51 13.99
N GLN A 136 -6.30 -3.31 15.16
CA GLN A 136 -4.95 -3.83 15.44
C GLN A 136 -4.91 -5.36 15.29
N GLU A 137 -5.88 -6.06 15.89
CA GLU A 137 -5.99 -7.52 15.79
C GLU A 137 -6.16 -7.99 14.34
N LYS A 138 -6.97 -7.29 13.53
CA LYS A 138 -7.10 -7.58 12.09
C LYS A 138 -5.81 -7.34 11.31
N VAL A 139 -5.04 -6.30 11.67
CA VAL A 139 -3.72 -6.04 11.06
C VAL A 139 -2.72 -7.13 11.46
N ASP A 140 -2.75 -7.61 12.69
CA ASP A 140 -1.78 -8.59 13.18
C ASP A 140 -2.11 -10.02 12.72
N THR A 141 -3.38 -10.33 12.46
CA THR A 141 -3.83 -11.65 12.00
C THR A 141 -3.81 -11.79 10.48
N SER A 142 -4.01 -10.71 9.71
CA SER A 142 -4.13 -10.78 8.26
C SER A 142 -2.80 -11.09 7.56
N ASN A 143 -2.78 -12.09 6.69
CA ASN A 143 -1.58 -12.39 5.88
C ASN A 143 -1.25 -11.30 4.86
N LYS A 144 -2.18 -10.39 4.51
CA LYS A 144 -1.93 -9.28 3.56
C LYS A 144 -1.05 -8.19 4.17
N THR A 145 -1.32 -7.88 5.44
CA THR A 145 -0.71 -6.76 6.12
C THR A 145 0.71 -7.05 6.59
N ARG A 146 1.12 -8.33 6.54
CA ARG A 146 2.38 -8.83 7.10
C ARG A 146 3.60 -8.05 6.64
N ASP A 147 3.67 -7.75 5.35
CA ASP A 147 4.91 -7.26 4.75
C ASP A 147 5.03 -5.72 4.81
N VAL A 148 3.90 -4.99 4.92
CA VAL A 148 3.89 -3.50 4.86
C VAL A 148 3.26 -2.82 6.07
N LEU A 149 2.15 -3.35 6.58
CA LEU A 149 1.34 -2.66 7.60
C LEU A 149 1.66 -3.11 9.02
N ARG A 150 2.11 -4.36 9.21
CA ARG A 150 2.58 -4.83 10.52
C ARG A 150 3.84 -4.07 10.94
N ASP A 151 3.92 -3.80 12.23
CA ASP A 151 5.05 -3.08 12.87
C ASP A 151 5.38 -1.71 12.27
N ARG A 152 4.44 -1.11 11.53
CA ARG A 152 4.65 0.20 10.92
C ARG A 152 4.73 1.27 12.00
N ARG A 153 5.95 1.74 12.25
CA ARG A 153 6.26 2.74 13.27
C ARG A 153 6.10 4.14 12.72
N GLU A 154 5.50 5.01 13.52
CA GLU A 154 5.27 6.41 13.17
C GLU A 154 5.70 7.33 14.28
N TYR A 155 6.21 8.48 13.90
CA TYR A 155 6.66 9.47 14.86
C TYR A 155 5.46 10.11 15.53
N ASP A 156 5.34 9.89 16.83
CA ASP A 156 4.32 10.54 17.64
C ASP A 156 4.85 11.86 18.20
N LYS A 157 4.25 12.97 17.75
CA LYS A 157 4.58 14.32 18.22
C LYS A 157 4.42 14.47 19.74
N LYS A 158 3.48 13.75 20.36
CA LYS A 158 3.19 13.86 21.80
C LYS A 158 4.29 13.22 22.64
N THR A 159 4.67 11.99 22.30
CA THR A 159 5.64 11.21 23.07
C THR A 159 7.08 11.40 22.58
N LYS A 160 7.27 12.07 21.44
CA LYS A 160 8.56 12.26 20.73
C LYS A 160 9.27 10.93 20.47
N LYS A 161 8.50 9.85 20.26
CA LYS A 161 8.99 8.49 20.03
C LYS A 161 8.34 7.90 18.80
N MET A 162 9.01 6.90 18.23
CA MET A 162 8.44 6.05 17.19
C MET A 162 7.49 5.05 17.86
N VAL A 163 6.21 5.09 17.49
CA VAL A 163 5.16 4.27 18.08
C VAL A 163 4.42 3.53 16.97
N ILE A 164 4.02 2.29 17.21
CA ILE A 164 3.10 1.58 16.32
C ILE A 164 1.71 2.19 16.54
N LYS A 165 1.17 2.81 15.50
CA LYS A 165 -0.18 3.38 15.52
C LYS A 165 -0.94 2.82 14.35
N THR A 166 -1.99 2.05 14.61
CA THR A 166 -2.83 1.48 13.56
C THR A 166 -3.76 2.54 12.96
N MET A 167 -4.41 3.34 13.80
CA MET A 167 -5.26 4.45 13.38
C MET A 167 -4.48 5.77 13.34
N ALA A 168 -3.89 6.08 12.19
CA ALA A 168 -3.23 7.37 11.98
C ALA A 168 -3.37 7.83 10.52
N PHE A 169 -3.53 9.14 10.34
CA PHE A 169 -3.52 9.75 9.02
C PHE A 169 -2.11 9.73 8.44
N ARG A 170 -1.94 9.10 7.29
CA ARG A 170 -0.61 8.87 6.70
C ARG A 170 -0.28 9.94 5.69
N HIS A 171 0.98 10.36 5.66
CA HIS A 171 1.42 11.46 4.82
C HIS A 171 1.45 11.11 3.32
N TYR A 172 1.60 9.83 2.94
CA TYR A 172 1.43 9.40 1.55
C TYR A 172 0.02 9.66 1.01
N LEU A 173 -1.00 9.83 1.88
CA LEU A 173 -2.34 10.21 1.44
C LEU A 173 -2.40 11.67 0.94
N ARG A 174 -1.37 12.49 1.19
CA ARG A 174 -1.29 13.89 0.74
C ARG A 174 -0.57 14.07 -0.59
N ILE A 175 -0.09 12.99 -1.22
CA ILE A 175 0.57 13.08 -2.52
C ILE A 175 -0.42 13.70 -3.53
N PRO A 176 -0.07 14.78 -4.25
CA PRO A 176 -1.03 15.52 -5.07
C PRO A 176 -1.49 14.72 -6.29
N ILE A 177 -0.55 14.04 -6.97
CA ILE A 177 -0.83 13.25 -8.17
C ILE A 177 -1.62 12.00 -7.79
N GLY A 178 -2.86 11.92 -8.28
CA GLY A 178 -3.82 10.88 -7.91
C GLY A 178 -3.36 9.47 -8.27
N GLU A 179 -2.73 9.28 -9.43
CA GLU A 179 -2.28 7.97 -9.91
C GLU A 179 -1.11 7.44 -9.08
N HIS A 180 -0.10 8.26 -8.81
CA HIS A 180 1.02 7.90 -7.94
C HIS A 180 0.53 7.54 -6.53
N ARG A 181 -0.39 8.35 -5.99
CA ARG A 181 -1.01 8.11 -4.69
C ARG A 181 -1.76 6.77 -4.68
N ARG A 182 -2.55 6.48 -5.73
CA ARG A 182 -3.28 5.23 -5.86
C ARG A 182 -2.34 4.03 -5.94
N SER A 183 -1.32 4.07 -6.80
CA SER A 183 -0.35 2.98 -6.93
C SER A 183 0.39 2.70 -5.62
N LEU A 184 0.76 3.74 -4.86
CA LEU A 184 1.38 3.55 -3.55
C LEU A 184 0.40 2.98 -2.52
N ILE A 185 -0.86 3.43 -2.51
CA ILE A 185 -1.91 2.85 -1.64
C ILE A 185 -2.14 1.39 -2.00
N ASP A 186 -2.21 1.05 -3.28
CA ASP A 186 -2.41 -0.33 -3.73
C ASP A 186 -1.22 -1.21 -3.32
N MET A 187 0.01 -0.69 -3.38
CA MET A 187 1.21 -1.37 -2.86
C MET A 187 1.10 -1.61 -1.34
N VAL A 188 0.69 -0.59 -0.58
CA VAL A 188 0.61 -0.67 0.88
C VAL A 188 -0.53 -1.55 1.38
N THR A 189 -1.64 -1.59 0.65
CA THR A 189 -2.84 -2.35 1.02
C THR A 189 -2.90 -3.73 0.38
N SER A 190 -1.85 -4.14 -0.34
CA SER A 190 -1.79 -5.41 -1.09
C SER A 190 -2.95 -5.56 -2.08
N ASN A 191 -3.32 -4.46 -2.75
CA ASN A 191 -4.35 -4.39 -3.79
C ASN A 191 -3.74 -4.31 -5.21
N HIS A 192 -2.43 -4.53 -5.33
CA HIS A 192 -1.71 -4.51 -6.60
C HIS A 192 -1.89 -5.80 -7.41
N LYS A 193 -1.56 -5.75 -8.72
CA LYS A 193 -1.71 -6.89 -9.65
C LYS A 193 -0.45 -7.77 -9.74
N LEU A 194 0.37 -7.80 -8.70
CA LEU A 194 1.55 -8.68 -8.65
C LEU A 194 1.15 -10.13 -8.38
N ALA A 195 1.96 -11.09 -8.80
CA ALA A 195 1.65 -12.51 -8.70
C ALA A 195 1.40 -12.96 -7.25
N VAL A 196 2.13 -12.38 -6.27
CA VAL A 196 1.93 -12.70 -4.85
C VAL A 196 0.48 -12.50 -4.39
N GLU A 197 -0.22 -11.49 -4.92
CA GLU A 197 -1.62 -11.21 -4.58
C GLU A 197 -2.61 -11.80 -5.59
N ARG A 198 -2.30 -11.76 -6.89
CA ARG A 198 -3.21 -12.25 -7.92
C ARG A 198 -3.38 -13.77 -7.89
N LEU A 199 -2.31 -14.52 -7.63
CA LEU A 199 -2.33 -15.99 -7.60
C LEU A 199 -2.67 -16.55 -6.22
N ARG A 200 -2.87 -15.68 -5.23
CA ARG A 200 -3.30 -16.04 -3.88
C ARG A 200 -4.71 -16.60 -3.83
N TRP A 201 -5.59 -16.13 -4.71
CA TRP A 201 -7.00 -16.48 -4.70
C TRP A 201 -7.27 -17.65 -5.64
N ALA A 202 -8.15 -18.55 -5.23
CA ALA A 202 -8.76 -19.49 -6.16
C ALA A 202 -9.73 -18.72 -7.06
N GLU A 203 -9.67 -18.97 -8.36
CA GLU A 203 -10.62 -18.48 -9.36
C GLU A 203 -11.37 -19.69 -9.91
N ARG A 204 -12.52 -19.48 -10.58
CA ARG A 204 -13.39 -20.57 -11.08
C ARG A 204 -12.64 -21.68 -11.83
N ASN A 205 -11.61 -21.31 -12.60
CA ASN A 205 -10.82 -22.22 -13.42
C ASN A 205 -9.36 -22.32 -12.97
N ARG A 206 -9.02 -21.87 -11.76
CA ARG A 206 -7.63 -21.85 -11.28
C ARG A 206 -7.55 -22.11 -9.78
N PRO A 207 -6.84 -23.16 -9.34
CA PRO A 207 -6.59 -23.37 -7.92
C PRO A 207 -5.72 -22.24 -7.34
N MET A 208 -5.73 -22.14 -6.01
CA MET A 208 -4.80 -21.29 -5.29
C MET A 208 -3.35 -21.77 -5.53
N VAL A 209 -2.45 -20.84 -5.84
CA VAL A 209 -1.02 -21.15 -6.03
C VAL A 209 -0.29 -20.96 -4.70
N GLN A 210 0.55 -21.92 -4.33
CA GLN A 210 1.42 -21.82 -3.16
C GLN A 210 2.37 -20.62 -3.28
N HIS A 211 2.71 -19.98 -2.17
CA HIS A 211 3.42 -18.70 -2.16
C HIS A 211 4.77 -18.74 -2.88
N ASP A 212 5.56 -19.78 -2.63
CA ASP A 212 6.84 -20.09 -3.26
C ASP A 212 6.77 -20.23 -4.79
N LYS A 213 5.60 -20.63 -5.31
CA LYS A 213 5.35 -20.80 -6.76
C LYS A 213 4.84 -19.54 -7.45
N ARG A 214 4.62 -18.43 -6.73
CA ARG A 214 4.14 -17.16 -7.31
C ARG A 214 5.31 -16.36 -7.89
N LEU A 215 6.00 -16.96 -8.85
CA LEU A 215 7.26 -16.45 -9.38
C LEU A 215 7.09 -15.16 -10.19
N CYS A 216 8.14 -14.34 -10.18
CA CYS A 216 8.26 -13.09 -10.92
C CYS A 216 8.07 -13.31 -12.41
N ARG A 217 7.15 -12.56 -13.02
CA ARG A 217 6.86 -12.65 -14.45
C ARG A 217 8.06 -12.30 -15.33
N MET A 218 9.00 -11.52 -14.79
CA MET A 218 10.21 -11.13 -15.51
C MET A 218 11.32 -12.15 -15.30
N CYS A 219 11.83 -12.35 -14.09
CA CYS A 219 13.00 -13.22 -13.86
C CYS A 219 12.66 -14.70 -13.68
N ARG A 220 11.42 -15.03 -13.28
CA ARG A 220 10.95 -16.41 -13.00
C ARG A 220 11.73 -17.17 -11.92
N GLU A 221 12.57 -16.50 -11.15
CA GLU A 221 13.44 -17.12 -10.13
C GLU A 221 12.97 -16.88 -8.70
N LYS A 222 12.45 -15.69 -8.42
CA LYS A 222 11.99 -15.27 -7.08
C LYS A 222 10.50 -15.02 -7.08
N VAL A 223 9.88 -15.02 -5.89
CA VAL A 223 8.47 -14.64 -5.71
C VAL A 223 8.24 -13.20 -6.18
N GLU A 224 7.14 -12.96 -6.90
CA GLU A 224 6.73 -11.64 -7.37
C GLU A 224 6.02 -10.84 -6.27
N ASP A 225 6.79 -10.39 -5.29
CA ASP A 225 6.31 -9.45 -4.27
C ASP A 225 6.80 -8.02 -4.52
N GLY A 226 6.31 -7.07 -3.71
CA GLY A 226 6.67 -5.66 -3.85
C GLY A 226 8.16 -5.39 -3.63
N ALA A 227 8.79 -6.03 -2.64
CA ALA A 227 10.22 -5.89 -2.38
C ALA A 227 11.08 -6.33 -3.57
N HIS A 228 10.79 -7.51 -4.13
CA HIS A 228 11.48 -8.03 -5.30
C HIS A 228 11.29 -7.11 -6.51
N VAL A 229 10.04 -6.76 -6.82
CA VAL A 229 9.69 -5.94 -7.99
C VAL A 229 10.35 -4.56 -7.94
N LEU A 230 10.29 -3.91 -6.77
CA LEU A 230 10.86 -2.59 -6.59
C LEU A 230 12.39 -2.68 -6.51
N PHE A 231 12.95 -3.44 -5.57
CA PHE A 231 14.35 -3.26 -5.19
C PHE A 231 15.33 -4.29 -5.74
N GLU A 232 14.86 -5.44 -6.22
CA GLU A 232 15.78 -6.55 -6.56
C GLU A 232 15.76 -6.96 -8.05
N CYS A 233 14.58 -6.97 -8.67
CA CYS A 233 14.40 -7.54 -10.00
C CYS A 233 15.33 -6.87 -11.02
N SER A 234 16.17 -7.67 -11.69
CA SER A 234 17.18 -7.19 -12.62
C SER A 234 16.95 -7.67 -14.05
N ASN A 235 15.79 -8.28 -14.33
CA ASN A 235 15.47 -8.84 -15.65
C ASN A 235 14.77 -7.84 -16.60
N SER A 236 14.69 -6.57 -16.21
CA SER A 236 14.18 -5.48 -17.07
C SER A 236 15.09 -4.26 -16.98
N CYS A 237 15.68 -3.88 -18.13
CA CYS A 237 16.57 -2.73 -18.23
C CYS A 237 15.84 -1.43 -17.84
N LYS A 238 14.53 -1.33 -18.13
CA LYS A 238 13.70 -0.19 -17.72
C LYS A 238 13.54 -0.11 -16.20
N VAL A 239 13.28 -1.23 -15.53
CA VAL A 239 13.14 -1.27 -14.06
C VAL A 239 14.47 -0.92 -13.38
N ILE A 240 15.60 -1.42 -13.90
CA ILE A 240 16.93 -1.08 -13.39
C ILE A 240 17.20 0.43 -13.51
N GLN A 241 16.88 1.03 -14.66
CA GLN A 241 17.05 2.48 -14.86
C GLN A 241 16.18 3.29 -13.91
N LEU A 242 14.91 2.91 -13.74
CA LEU A 242 13.99 3.55 -12.80
C LEU A 242 14.51 3.46 -11.37
N ARG A 243 14.98 2.28 -10.94
CA ARG A 243 15.55 2.06 -9.60
C ARG A 243 16.78 2.93 -9.37
N LYS A 244 17.70 2.97 -10.33
CA LYS A 244 18.92 3.79 -10.25
C LYS A 244 18.58 5.28 -10.13
N ALA A 245 17.69 5.78 -10.99
CA ALA A 245 17.25 7.16 -10.96
C ALA A 245 16.54 7.52 -9.65
N PHE A 246 15.67 6.62 -9.16
CA PHE A 246 14.97 6.78 -7.89
C PHE A 246 15.96 6.84 -6.72
N MET A 247 16.82 5.83 -6.56
CA MET A 247 17.77 5.75 -5.45
C MET A 247 18.76 6.92 -5.46
N GLN A 248 19.21 7.36 -6.64
CA GLN A 248 20.06 8.54 -6.76
C GLN A 248 19.38 9.79 -6.18
N ARG A 249 18.09 10.02 -6.50
CA ARG A 249 17.34 11.17 -5.96
C ARG A 249 17.08 11.02 -4.46
N VAL A 250 16.75 9.83 -3.98
CA VAL A 250 16.58 9.56 -2.55
C VAL A 250 17.88 9.87 -1.78
N ILE A 251 19.03 9.43 -2.28
CA ILE A 251 20.33 9.68 -1.65
C ILE A 251 20.68 11.17 -1.67
N GLN A 252 20.31 11.90 -2.72
CA GLN A 252 20.51 13.36 -2.79
C GLN A 252 19.68 14.09 -1.73
N GLU A 253 18.41 13.73 -1.56
CA GLU A 253 17.53 14.32 -0.54
C GLU A 253 17.93 13.88 0.88
N ILE A 254 18.35 12.62 1.01
CA ILE A 254 18.58 11.95 2.27
C ILE A 254 19.79 11.01 2.14
N PRO A 255 21.01 11.51 2.44
CA PRO A 255 22.25 10.75 2.25
C PRO A 255 22.37 9.47 3.10
N HIS A 256 21.59 9.32 4.19
CA HIS A 256 21.69 8.12 5.03
C HIS A 256 21.27 6.84 4.30
N PHE A 257 20.40 6.93 3.29
CA PHE A 257 19.98 5.78 2.50
C PHE A 257 21.11 5.19 1.62
N ALA A 258 22.23 5.91 1.45
CA ALA A 258 23.39 5.38 0.73
C ALA A 258 24.02 4.16 1.42
N ARG A 259 23.78 3.99 2.72
CA ARG A 259 24.33 2.91 3.55
C ARG A 259 23.25 1.94 4.03
N HIS A 260 22.11 1.87 3.35
CA HIS A 260 21.07 0.92 3.75
C HIS A 260 21.53 -0.52 3.46
N TYR A 261 21.50 -1.38 4.49
CA TYR A 261 21.92 -2.79 4.41
C TYR A 261 20.79 -3.79 4.70
N GLY A 262 19.54 -3.31 4.78
CA GLY A 262 18.38 -4.13 5.15
C GLY A 262 17.66 -4.79 3.97
N ASP A 263 16.61 -5.54 4.32
CA ASP A 263 15.67 -6.17 3.40
C ASP A 263 14.88 -5.13 2.57
N GLY A 264 14.38 -5.54 1.39
CA GLY A 264 13.63 -4.65 0.51
C GLY A 264 12.36 -4.09 1.14
N TRP A 265 11.67 -4.84 2.01
CA TRP A 265 10.51 -4.33 2.75
C TRP A 265 10.88 -3.40 3.91
N GLU A 266 12.06 -3.57 4.50
CA GLU A 266 12.58 -2.62 5.48
C GLU A 266 12.87 -1.27 4.83
N LEU A 267 13.59 -1.26 3.70
CA LEU A 267 13.81 -0.07 2.89
C LEU A 267 12.49 0.59 2.50
N PHE A 268 11.51 -0.20 2.05
CA PHE A 268 10.19 0.31 1.69
C PHE A 268 9.50 1.02 2.86
N ARG A 269 9.51 0.41 4.05
CA ARG A 269 8.87 0.97 5.26
C ARG A 269 9.55 2.25 5.70
N GLU A 270 10.88 2.34 5.64
CA GLU A 270 11.63 3.55 5.94
C GLU A 270 11.31 4.68 4.96
N LEU A 271 11.33 4.41 3.66
CA LEU A 271 10.97 5.38 2.61
C LEU A 271 9.51 5.85 2.75
N LEU A 272 8.60 4.94 3.12
CA LEU A 272 7.18 5.23 3.35
C LEU A 272 6.94 6.02 4.64
N ALA A 273 7.89 6.05 5.57
CA ALA A 273 7.81 6.83 6.81
C ALA A 273 8.30 8.29 6.61
N ASP A 274 9.15 8.54 5.62
CA ASP A 274 9.76 9.85 5.41
C ASP A 274 9.01 10.72 4.39
N LYS A 275 8.47 11.84 4.89
CA LYS A 275 7.68 12.81 4.11
C LYS A 275 8.44 13.45 2.95
N ARG A 276 9.77 13.55 3.03
CA ARG A 276 10.59 14.22 2.02
C ARG A 276 10.68 13.40 0.74
N VAL A 277 10.71 12.08 0.86
CA VAL A 277 10.90 11.16 -0.26
C VAL A 277 9.65 10.37 -0.64
N VAL A 278 8.58 10.42 0.16
CA VAL A 278 7.34 9.66 -0.13
C VAL A 278 6.75 9.96 -1.51
N GLY A 279 6.87 11.21 -1.99
CA GLY A 279 6.40 11.60 -3.32
C GLY A 279 7.23 10.99 -4.44
N LEU A 280 8.54 10.89 -4.23
CA LEU A 280 9.46 10.19 -5.13
C LEU A 280 9.16 8.69 -5.14
N LEU A 281 8.93 8.10 -3.95
CA LEU A 281 8.56 6.69 -3.81
C LEU A 281 7.26 6.39 -4.57
N ALA A 282 6.25 7.23 -4.42
CA ALA A 282 4.96 7.01 -5.08
C ALA A 282 5.06 7.06 -6.61
N LYS A 283 5.81 8.03 -7.15
CA LYS A 283 6.12 8.10 -8.58
C LYS A 283 6.85 6.84 -9.04
N TYR A 284 7.89 6.45 -8.32
CA TYR A 284 8.70 5.28 -8.64
C TYR A 284 7.88 3.98 -8.63
N VAL A 285 7.07 3.76 -7.60
CA VAL A 285 6.17 2.61 -7.49
C VAL A 285 5.20 2.58 -8.66
N HIS A 286 4.60 3.71 -9.01
CA HIS A 286 3.71 3.81 -10.17
C HIS A 286 4.42 3.40 -11.47
N GLU A 287 5.58 4.01 -11.76
CA GLU A 287 6.34 3.73 -12.99
C GLU A 287 6.80 2.27 -13.08
N VAL A 288 7.24 1.65 -11.97
CA VAL A 288 7.63 0.23 -11.97
C VAL A 288 6.41 -0.68 -12.16
N LEU A 289 5.30 -0.40 -11.48
CA LEU A 289 4.09 -1.21 -11.62
C LEU A 289 3.53 -1.18 -13.04
N GLU A 290 3.57 -0.04 -13.74
CA GLU A 290 3.17 0.05 -15.14
C GLU A 290 4.00 -0.89 -16.04
N VAL A 291 5.31 -0.98 -15.81
CA VAL A 291 6.19 -1.90 -16.55
C VAL A 291 5.83 -3.35 -16.27
N PHE A 292 5.51 -3.71 -15.03
CA PHE A 292 5.09 -5.07 -14.69
C PHE A 292 3.70 -5.40 -15.23
N TYR A 293 2.75 -4.47 -15.17
CA TYR A 293 1.38 -4.68 -15.62
C TYR A 293 1.26 -4.83 -17.13
N ALA A 294 2.24 -4.34 -17.89
CA ALA A 294 2.35 -4.57 -19.31
C ALA A 294 2.76 -6.00 -19.69
N VAL A 295 3.23 -6.82 -18.74
CA VAL A 295 3.65 -8.20 -18.95
C VAL A 295 2.66 -9.15 -18.29
N GLU A 296 2.31 -10.24 -18.96
CA GLU A 296 1.43 -11.26 -18.38
C GLU A 296 2.06 -11.94 -17.17
N ILE A 297 1.22 -12.35 -16.21
CA ILE A 297 1.68 -13.05 -15.00
C ILE A 297 2.20 -14.44 -15.40
N TYR A 298 3.43 -14.74 -15.02
CA TYR A 298 4.02 -16.05 -15.23
C TYR A 298 3.32 -17.11 -14.38
N ARG A 299 3.11 -18.28 -14.98
CA ARG A 299 2.48 -19.45 -14.37
C ARG A 299 3.33 -20.67 -14.68
N LEU A 300 3.58 -21.48 -13.65
CA LEU A 300 4.11 -22.83 -13.82
C LEU A 300 2.96 -23.69 -14.33
N GLU A 301 3.13 -24.28 -15.51
CA GLU A 301 2.25 -25.32 -16.06
C GLU A 301 2.48 -26.65 -15.35
#